data_AF-F3FSL1-F1
#
_entry.id   AF-F3FSL1-F1
#
_cell.length_a   1.000
_cell.length_b   1.000
_cell.length_c   1.000
_cell.angle_alpha   90.00
_cell.angle_beta   90.00
_cell.angle_gamma   90.00
#
_symmetry.space_group_name_H-M   'P 1'
#
loop_
_entity.id
_entity.type
_entity.pdbx_description
1 polymer ?
#
loop_
_entity_poly.entity_id
_entity_poly.type
_entity_poly.pdbx_seq_one_letter_code
_entity_poly.pdbx_strand_id
1 'polypeptide(L)'
;MLWGAMHGDFGNSLTLNRPVSELLIERLPQTLSLAGLAIVLSLIGGIGLAYLTAYVRWQPLKVALSRLPSLGFSVPVFWMGLLFIQLFAFTLGWFPATGNQGFSSLILPAVTLAIPSAAVYAQVLQRGFQGVWKEPYIITAYAKGLTRAQVQARHAFKNAALPLLTLIGLQVGNTVSGAVLVETIFARSGVGRLAQEAVLRQDIPVVLAIVAVSAAAFVVVNLIVDLLYPALDPRIAHMPKVS
;
A
#
# COMPACT_ATOMS: atom_id res chain seq x y z
N MET A 1 -6.69 17.57 -28.26
CA MET A 1 -6.28 16.52 -27.29
C MET A 1 -6.92 16.74 -25.92
N LEU A 2 -6.75 17.89 -25.24
CA LEU A 2 -7.32 18.10 -23.90
C LEU A 2 -8.86 18.09 -23.85
N TRP A 3 -9.55 18.67 -24.85
CA TRP A 3 -11.03 18.65 -24.94
C TRP A 3 -11.60 17.24 -25.15
N GLY A 4 -10.94 16.41 -25.97
CA GLY A 4 -11.31 15.00 -26.18
C GLY A 4 -11.07 14.17 -24.92
N ALA A 5 -9.97 14.41 -24.21
CA ALA A 5 -9.65 13.72 -22.96
C ALA A 5 -10.71 13.96 -21.86
N MET A 6 -11.31 15.16 -21.80
CA MET A 6 -12.44 15.43 -20.89
C MET A 6 -13.69 14.61 -21.23
N HIS A 7 -13.82 14.15 -22.48
CA HIS A 7 -14.88 13.26 -22.95
C HIS A 7 -14.45 11.78 -22.98
N GLY A 8 -13.28 11.46 -22.42
CA GLY A 8 -12.72 10.10 -22.42
C GLY A 8 -12.11 9.66 -23.74
N ASP A 9 -11.97 10.55 -24.73
CA ASP A 9 -11.29 10.27 -26.00
C ASP A 9 -9.81 10.64 -25.90
N PHE A 10 -8.99 9.60 -25.72
CA PHE A 10 -7.54 9.68 -25.70
C PHE A 10 -6.90 9.37 -27.06
N GLY A 11 -7.70 9.22 -28.10
CA GLY A 11 -7.26 8.75 -29.42
C GLY A 11 -7.00 7.25 -29.47
N ASN A 12 -6.29 6.84 -30.51
CA ASN A 12 -5.94 5.44 -30.77
C ASN A 12 -4.48 5.17 -30.45
N SER A 13 -4.22 3.96 -29.93
CA SER A 13 -2.88 3.41 -29.79
C SER A 13 -2.24 3.25 -31.16
N LEU A 14 -1.02 3.77 -31.31
CA LEU A 14 -0.24 3.68 -32.56
C LEU A 14 0.23 2.25 -32.84
N THR A 15 0.36 1.44 -31.79
CA THR A 15 0.93 0.09 -31.89
C THR A 15 -0.15 -0.99 -31.97
N LEU A 16 -1.27 -0.80 -31.28
CA LEU A 16 -2.37 -1.75 -31.21
C LEU A 16 -3.53 -1.39 -32.14
N ASN A 17 -3.55 -0.18 -32.72
CA ASN A 17 -4.65 0.34 -33.54
C ASN A 17 -6.03 0.20 -32.87
N ARG A 18 -6.07 0.39 -31.55
CA ARG A 18 -7.30 0.34 -30.73
C ARG A 18 -7.49 1.64 -29.94
N PRO A 19 -8.73 2.02 -29.60
CA PRO A 19 -8.99 3.16 -28.73
C PRO A 19 -8.27 3.00 -27.39
N VAL A 20 -7.57 4.05 -26.96
CA VAL A 20 -6.80 4.02 -25.71
C VAL A 20 -7.73 3.90 -24.49
N SER A 21 -8.94 4.45 -24.57
CA SER A 21 -9.97 4.33 -23.53
C SER A 21 -10.38 2.87 -23.27
N GLU A 22 -10.55 2.07 -24.32
CA GLU A 22 -10.81 0.63 -24.19
C GLU A 22 -9.65 -0.09 -23.50
N LEU A 23 -8.41 0.19 -23.93
CA LEU A 23 -7.21 -0.39 -23.33
C LEU A 23 -7.12 -0.05 -21.84
N LEU A 24 -7.47 1.17 -21.43
CA LEU A 24 -7.47 1.56 -20.02
C LEU A 24 -8.57 0.83 -19.24
N ILE A 25 -9.80 0.78 -19.75
CA ILE A 25 -10.93 0.11 -19.09
C ILE A 25 -10.67 -1.39 -18.89
N GLU A 26 -10.03 -2.06 -19.85
CA GLU A 26 -9.66 -3.47 -19.75
C GLU A 26 -8.60 -3.73 -18.66
N ARG A 27 -7.70 -2.76 -18.42
CA ARG A 27 -6.50 -2.94 -17.57
C ARG A 27 -6.66 -2.36 -16.17
N LEU A 28 -7.45 -1.31 -16.01
CA LEU A 28 -7.69 -0.61 -14.75
C LEU A 28 -8.17 -1.55 -13.62
N PRO A 29 -9.16 -2.44 -13.82
CA PRO A 29 -9.61 -3.35 -12.77
C PRO A 29 -8.49 -4.27 -12.25
N GLN A 30 -7.56 -4.67 -13.11
CA GLN A 30 -6.44 -5.52 -12.73
C GLN A 30 -5.49 -4.80 -11.78
N THR A 31 -5.13 -3.55 -12.10
CA THR A 31 -4.30 -2.71 -11.23
C THR A 31 -5.02 -2.36 -9.93
N LEU A 32 -6.32 -2.04 -9.97
CA LEU A 32 -7.10 -1.71 -8.78
C LEU A 32 -7.25 -2.90 -7.83
N SER A 33 -7.50 -4.11 -8.34
CA SER A 33 -7.57 -5.32 -7.52
C SER A 33 -6.23 -5.65 -6.84
N LEU A 34 -5.12 -5.48 -7.57
CA LEU A 34 -3.77 -5.64 -7.03
C LEU A 34 -3.47 -4.62 -5.94
N ALA A 35 -3.74 -3.34 -6.22
CA ALA A 35 -3.55 -2.24 -5.29
C ALA A 35 -4.37 -2.43 -4.01
N GLY A 36 -5.66 -2.74 -4.16
CA GLY A 36 -6.57 -2.98 -3.03
C GLY A 36 -6.11 -4.12 -2.14
N LEU A 37 -5.75 -5.27 -2.73
CA LEU A 37 -5.27 -6.42 -1.95
C LEU A 37 -3.92 -6.11 -1.27
N ALA A 38 -3.00 -5.43 -1.96
CA ALA A 38 -1.72 -5.03 -1.39
C ALA A 38 -1.90 -4.07 -0.19
N ILE A 39 -2.83 -3.12 -0.26
CA ILE A 39 -3.16 -2.22 0.85
C ILE A 39 -3.70 -3.03 2.05
N VAL A 40 -4.65 -3.93 1.83
CA VAL A 40 -5.20 -4.77 2.92
C VAL A 40 -4.10 -5.63 3.56
N LEU A 41 -3.29 -6.31 2.74
CA LEU A 41 -2.19 -7.14 3.23
C LEU A 41 -1.13 -6.33 3.97
N SER A 42 -0.82 -5.13 3.49
CA SER A 42 0.17 -4.27 4.13
C SER A 42 -0.31 -3.77 5.50
N LEU A 43 -1.60 -3.43 5.63
CA LEU A 43 -2.21 -3.09 6.91
C LEU A 43 -2.19 -4.27 7.89
N ILE A 44 -2.65 -5.44 7.45
CA ILE A 44 -2.67 -6.64 8.28
C ILE A 44 -1.27 -7.02 8.73
N GLY A 45 -0.31 -7.06 7.80
CA GLY A 45 1.08 -7.41 8.08
C GLY A 45 1.77 -6.39 8.98
N GLY A 46 1.61 -5.10 8.70
CA GLY A 46 2.24 -4.02 9.47
C GLY A 46 1.69 -3.90 10.89
N ILE A 47 0.35 -3.88 11.03
CA ILE A 47 -0.32 -3.83 12.34
C ILE A 47 -0.02 -5.11 13.12
N GLY A 48 -0.15 -6.27 12.49
CA GLY A 48 0.11 -7.58 13.10
C GLY A 48 1.53 -7.70 13.62
N LEU A 49 2.53 -7.31 12.82
CA LEU A 49 3.93 -7.32 13.24
C LEU A 49 4.19 -6.35 14.39
N ALA A 50 3.63 -5.13 14.35
CA ALA A 50 3.78 -4.17 15.44
C ALA A 50 3.16 -4.67 16.75
N TYR A 51 1.96 -5.26 16.67
CA TYR A 51 1.30 -5.90 17.81
C TYR A 51 2.16 -7.04 18.36
N LEU A 52 2.61 -7.96 17.50
CA LEU A 52 3.43 -9.09 17.89
C LEU A 52 4.69 -8.63 18.64
N THR A 53 5.40 -7.64 18.10
CA THR A 53 6.57 -7.04 18.77
C THR A 53 6.24 -6.44 20.14
N ALA A 54 5.05 -5.86 20.32
CA ALA A 54 4.60 -5.31 21.61
C ALA A 54 4.23 -6.39 22.65
N TYR A 55 3.77 -7.56 22.21
CA TYR A 55 3.39 -8.68 23.10
C TYR A 55 4.56 -9.58 23.49
N VAL A 56 5.55 -9.77 22.60
CA VAL A 56 6.69 -10.63 22.86
C VAL A 56 7.48 -10.15 24.07
N ARG A 57 7.67 -11.05 25.05
CA ARG A 57 8.44 -10.81 26.28
C ARG A 57 9.91 -11.23 26.15
N TRP A 58 10.20 -12.21 25.30
CA TRP A 58 11.55 -12.73 25.10
C TRP A 58 12.39 -11.73 24.31
N GLN A 59 13.43 -11.18 24.94
CA GLN A 59 14.22 -10.06 24.40
C GLN A 59 14.85 -10.34 23.03
N PRO A 60 15.47 -11.51 22.76
CA PRO A 60 16.04 -11.79 21.44
C PRO A 60 15.00 -11.73 20.32
N LEU A 61 13.84 -12.38 20.50
CA LEU A 61 12.76 -12.34 19.51
C LEU A 61 12.15 -10.95 19.36
N LYS A 62 12.00 -10.20 20.47
CA LYS A 62 11.54 -8.80 20.40
C LYS A 62 12.49 -7.95 19.56
N VAL A 63 13.80 -8.08 19.76
CA VAL A 63 14.83 -7.37 18.98
C VAL A 63 14.79 -7.79 17.51
N ALA A 64 14.66 -9.09 17.23
CA ALA A 64 14.52 -9.59 15.86
C ALA A 64 13.29 -9.00 15.15
N LEU A 65 12.11 -9.08 15.77
CA LEU A 65 10.85 -8.56 15.22
C LEU A 65 10.84 -7.02 15.09
N SER A 66 11.56 -6.31 15.96
CA SER A 66 11.71 -4.85 15.85
C SER A 66 12.59 -4.43 14.67
N ARG A 67 13.50 -5.29 14.22
CA ARG A 67 14.42 -5.04 13.11
C ARG A 67 13.92 -5.58 11.77
N LEU A 68 13.02 -6.57 11.81
CA LEU A 68 12.44 -7.21 10.62
C LEU A 68 11.82 -6.22 9.61
N PRO A 69 11.09 -5.16 10.02
CA PRO A 69 10.60 -4.15 9.08
C PRO A 69 11.70 -3.49 8.26
N SER A 70 12.86 -3.21 8.85
CA SER A 70 13.97 -2.58 8.12
C SER A 70 14.47 -3.47 6.99
N LEU A 71 14.53 -4.80 7.22
CA LEU A 71 14.90 -5.76 6.18
C LEU A 71 13.89 -5.78 5.04
N GLY A 72 12.59 -5.76 5.35
CA GLY A 72 11.52 -5.74 4.34
C GLY A 72 11.57 -4.50 3.43
N PHE A 73 12.11 -3.39 3.91
CA PHE A 73 12.30 -2.18 3.11
C PHE A 73 13.65 -2.17 2.35
N SER A 74 14.68 -2.81 2.88
CA SER A 74 16.02 -2.83 2.27
C SER A 74 16.10 -3.70 1.00
N VAL A 75 15.20 -4.66 0.84
CA VAL A 75 15.20 -5.55 -0.32
C VAL A 75 14.41 -4.91 -1.46
N PRO A 76 14.97 -4.80 -2.68
CA PRO A 76 14.24 -4.28 -3.83
C PRO A 76 12.97 -5.09 -4.13
N VAL A 77 11.87 -4.39 -4.42
CA VAL A 77 10.55 -5.00 -4.67
C VAL A 77 10.60 -6.03 -5.80
N PHE A 78 11.31 -5.72 -6.88
CA PHE A 78 11.45 -6.65 -8.01
C PHE A 78 12.13 -7.96 -7.59
N TRP A 79 13.18 -7.86 -6.76
CA TRP A 79 13.96 -9.00 -6.33
C TRP A 79 13.14 -9.87 -5.37
N MET A 80 12.36 -9.26 -4.47
CA MET A 80 11.38 -9.99 -3.67
C MET A 80 10.35 -10.73 -4.54
N GLY A 81 9.83 -10.08 -5.59
CA GLY A 81 8.91 -10.71 -6.54
C GLY A 81 9.52 -11.94 -7.21
N LEU A 82 10.75 -11.83 -7.70
CA LEU A 82 11.47 -12.95 -8.32
C LEU A 82 11.73 -14.09 -7.33
N LEU A 83 12.11 -13.79 -6.09
CA LEU A 83 12.28 -14.82 -5.05
C LEU A 83 10.97 -15.53 -4.72
N PHE A 84 9.85 -14.80 -4.67
CA PHE A 84 8.55 -15.41 -4.42
C PHE A 84 8.08 -16.29 -5.56
N ILE A 85 8.34 -15.91 -6.81
CA ILE A 85 8.12 -16.79 -7.96
C ILE A 85 8.96 -18.05 -7.81
N GLN A 86 10.26 -17.91 -7.57
CA GLN A 86 11.16 -19.05 -7.44
C GLN A 86 10.73 -20.01 -6.33
N LEU A 87 10.40 -19.48 -5.16
CA LEU A 87 10.05 -20.28 -3.99
C LEU A 87 8.62 -20.84 -4.07
N PHE A 88 7.63 -19.98 -4.25
CA PHE A 88 6.23 -20.37 -4.12
C PHE A 88 5.61 -20.90 -5.41
N ALA A 89 6.09 -20.46 -6.58
CA ALA A 89 5.56 -20.95 -7.85
C ALA A 89 6.36 -22.14 -8.37
N PHE A 90 7.69 -22.08 -8.41
CA PHE A 90 8.50 -23.17 -8.98
C PHE A 90 8.92 -24.24 -7.97
N THR A 91 9.32 -23.85 -6.75
CA THR A 91 9.79 -24.85 -5.77
C THR A 91 8.61 -25.55 -5.08
N LEU A 92 7.64 -24.77 -4.60
CA LEU A 92 6.49 -25.29 -3.84
C LEU A 92 5.26 -25.59 -4.69
N GLY A 93 5.09 -24.94 -5.84
CA GLY A 93 3.93 -25.12 -6.71
C GLY A 93 2.60 -24.63 -6.13
N TRP A 94 2.62 -23.72 -5.14
CA TRP A 94 1.41 -23.27 -4.44
C TRP A 94 0.61 -22.23 -5.23
N PHE A 95 1.31 -21.37 -5.99
CA PHE A 95 0.71 -20.26 -6.72
C PHE A 95 1.25 -20.20 -8.15
N PRO A 96 0.48 -19.69 -9.12
CA PRO A 96 1.00 -19.49 -10.46
C PRO A 96 2.08 -18.40 -10.47
N ALA A 97 3.11 -18.57 -11.30
CA ALA A 97 4.18 -17.60 -11.46
C ALA A 97 3.72 -16.31 -12.16
N THR A 98 2.74 -16.42 -13.06
CA THR A 98 2.29 -15.32 -13.91
C THR A 98 0.80 -15.39 -14.23
N GLY A 99 0.26 -14.28 -14.72
CA GLY A 99 -1.08 -14.21 -15.32
C GLY A 99 -2.14 -13.54 -14.45
N ASN A 100 -3.35 -13.48 -14.99
CA ASN A 100 -4.49 -12.74 -14.40
C ASN A 100 -5.65 -13.65 -13.96
N GLN A 101 -5.58 -14.95 -14.23
CA GLN A 101 -6.71 -15.86 -14.02
C GLN A 101 -6.77 -16.32 -12.57
N GLY A 102 -7.92 -16.11 -11.93
CA GLY A 102 -8.20 -16.56 -10.57
C GLY A 102 -7.51 -15.74 -9.48
N PHE A 103 -8.05 -15.85 -8.27
CA PHE A 103 -7.56 -15.13 -7.09
C PHE A 103 -6.13 -15.55 -6.69
N SER A 104 -5.74 -16.81 -6.95
CA SER A 104 -4.39 -17.32 -6.67
C SER A 104 -3.29 -16.55 -7.42
N SER A 105 -3.57 -16.09 -8.64
CA SER A 105 -2.64 -15.27 -9.43
C SER A 105 -2.40 -13.88 -8.86
N LEU A 106 -3.26 -13.42 -7.96
CA LEU A 106 -3.19 -12.10 -7.34
C LEU A 106 -2.37 -12.10 -6.05
N ILE A 107 -2.29 -13.24 -5.36
CA ILE A 107 -1.72 -13.35 -4.01
C ILE A 107 -0.24 -12.99 -4.00
N LEU A 108 0.59 -13.68 -4.80
CA LEU A 108 2.03 -13.40 -4.84
C LEU A 108 2.35 -11.95 -5.23
N PRO A 109 1.81 -11.40 -6.33
CA PRO A 109 2.04 -10.00 -6.66
C PRO A 109 1.58 -9.03 -5.56
N ALA A 110 0.42 -9.28 -4.93
CA ALA A 110 -0.08 -8.43 -3.86
C ALA A 110 0.81 -8.49 -2.61
N VAL A 111 1.31 -9.66 -2.24
CA VAL A 111 2.26 -9.83 -1.13
C VAL A 111 3.57 -9.11 -1.43
N THR A 112 4.11 -9.24 -2.65
CA THR A 112 5.32 -8.50 -3.08
C THR A 112 5.13 -6.99 -2.93
N LEU A 113 3.98 -6.47 -3.36
CA LEU A 113 3.69 -5.04 -3.27
C LEU A 113 3.38 -4.58 -1.84
N ALA A 114 2.85 -5.46 -0.99
CA ALA A 114 2.45 -5.15 0.38
C ALA A 114 3.62 -5.02 1.36
N ILE A 115 4.72 -5.77 1.17
CA ILE A 115 5.82 -5.88 2.15
C ILE A 115 6.49 -4.53 2.47
N PRO A 116 6.89 -3.69 1.50
CA PRO A 116 7.51 -2.40 1.81
C PRO A 116 6.60 -1.50 2.65
N SER A 117 5.32 -1.46 2.32
CA SER A 117 4.33 -0.67 3.06
C SER A 117 4.05 -1.25 4.45
N ALA A 118 3.94 -2.57 4.57
CA ALA A 118 3.81 -3.26 5.85
C ALA A 118 4.98 -2.94 6.79
N ALA A 119 6.20 -2.90 6.24
CA ALA A 119 7.40 -2.52 6.97
C ALA A 119 7.30 -1.08 7.49
N VAL A 120 6.93 -0.11 6.65
CA VAL A 120 6.75 1.29 7.07
C VAL A 120 5.69 1.40 8.17
N TYR A 121 4.54 0.75 7.98
CA TYR A 121 3.45 0.75 8.97
C TYR A 121 3.87 0.13 10.30
N ALA A 122 4.59 -0.99 10.26
CA ALA A 122 5.11 -1.63 11.46
C ALA A 122 6.09 -0.72 12.20
N GLN A 123 7.03 -0.08 11.51
CA GLN A 123 7.99 0.83 12.15
C GLN A 123 7.29 2.00 12.85
N VAL A 124 6.31 2.61 12.18
CA VAL A 124 5.58 3.76 12.70
C VAL A 124 4.76 3.38 13.93
N LEU A 125 4.03 2.27 13.88
CA LEU A 125 3.29 1.75 15.02
C LEU A 125 4.21 1.33 16.18
N GLN A 126 5.34 0.68 15.89
CA GLN A 126 6.31 0.31 16.92
C GLN A 126 6.86 1.54 17.66
N ARG A 127 7.20 2.61 16.93
CA ARG A 127 7.61 3.89 17.54
C ARG A 127 6.47 4.51 18.35
N GLY A 128 5.26 4.52 17.81
CA GLY A 128 4.06 5.03 18.50
C GLY A 128 3.78 4.28 19.80
N PHE A 129 3.84 2.95 19.79
CA PHE A 129 3.68 2.13 21.00
C PHE A 129 4.76 2.44 22.02
N GLN A 130 6.04 2.52 21.62
CA GLN A 130 7.13 2.87 22.53
C GLN A 130 6.95 4.25 23.16
N GLY A 131 6.40 5.22 22.42
CA GLY A 131 6.03 6.54 22.94
C GLY A 131 4.92 6.43 23.98
N VAL A 132 3.79 5.80 23.62
CA VAL A 132 2.62 5.66 24.52
C VAL A 132 2.98 4.95 25.83
N TRP A 133 3.83 3.92 25.78
CA TRP A 133 4.24 3.19 26.99
C TRP A 133 5.01 4.05 28.01
N LYS A 134 5.52 5.23 27.62
CA LYS A 134 6.21 6.18 28.50
C LYS A 134 5.27 7.24 29.09
N GLU A 135 4.00 7.25 28.69
CA GLU A 135 3.05 8.29 29.09
C GLU A 135 2.51 8.08 30.52
N PRO A 136 2.34 9.16 31.31
CA PRO A 136 1.87 9.08 32.70
C PRO A 136 0.51 8.39 32.87
N TYR A 137 -0.39 8.52 31.88
CA TYR A 137 -1.73 7.92 31.95
C TYR A 137 -1.70 6.38 31.94
N ILE A 138 -0.61 5.74 31.51
CA ILE A 138 -0.49 4.28 31.54
C ILE A 138 -0.53 3.75 32.97
N ILE A 139 0.11 4.43 33.91
CA ILE A 139 0.09 4.06 35.34
C ILE A 139 -1.36 4.13 35.86
N THR A 140 -2.09 5.17 35.48
CA THR A 140 -3.52 5.30 35.85
C THR A 140 -4.39 4.20 35.23
N ALA A 141 -4.06 3.74 34.02
CA ALA A 141 -4.78 2.63 33.38
C ALA A 141 -4.55 1.30 34.14
N TYR A 142 -3.32 1.03 34.58
CA TYR A 142 -3.04 -0.13 35.42
C TYR A 142 -3.69 -0.02 36.81
N ALA A 143 -3.71 1.18 37.41
CA ALA A 143 -4.39 1.42 38.69
C ALA A 143 -5.92 1.18 38.60
N LYS A 144 -6.50 1.35 37.41
CA LYS A 144 -7.90 1.00 37.10
C LYS A 144 -8.11 -0.49 36.79
N GLY A 145 -7.08 -1.33 36.92
CA GLY A 145 -7.15 -2.78 36.72
C GLY A 145 -7.06 -3.24 35.25
N LEU A 146 -6.66 -2.37 34.32
CA LEU A 146 -6.51 -2.79 32.93
C LEU A 146 -5.31 -3.74 32.77
N THR A 147 -5.52 -4.81 32.01
CA THR A 147 -4.44 -5.71 31.59
C THR A 147 -3.56 -5.06 30.52
N ARG A 148 -2.31 -5.53 30.36
CA ARG A 148 -1.39 -5.05 29.31
C ARG A 148 -2.01 -5.11 27.91
N ALA A 149 -2.80 -6.14 27.62
CA ALA A 149 -3.49 -6.30 26.33
C ALA A 149 -4.57 -5.22 26.14
N GLN A 150 -5.36 -4.93 27.18
CA GLN A 150 -6.37 -3.87 27.15
C GLN A 150 -5.73 -2.49 27.01
N VAL A 151 -4.63 -2.22 27.71
CA VAL A 151 -3.87 -0.97 27.58
C VAL A 151 -3.34 -0.81 26.15
N GLN A 152 -2.76 -1.89 25.59
CA GLN A 152 -2.26 -1.88 24.22
C GLN A 152 -3.38 -1.61 23.20
N ALA A 153 -4.49 -2.34 23.28
CA ALA A 153 -5.57 -2.24 22.29
C ALA A 153 -6.39 -0.94 22.40
N ARG A 154 -6.70 -0.49 23.63
CA ARG A 154 -7.59 0.66 23.84
C ARG A 154 -6.86 2.00 23.90
N HIS A 155 -5.63 2.02 24.41
CA HIS A 155 -4.88 3.27 24.60
C HIS A 155 -3.70 3.39 23.65
N ALA A 156 -2.83 2.38 23.58
CA ALA A 156 -1.63 2.46 22.75
C ALA A 156 -1.96 2.50 21.25
N PHE A 157 -2.84 1.62 20.77
CA PHE A 157 -3.21 1.59 19.35
C PHE A 157 -3.93 2.83 18.88
N LYS A 158 -4.94 3.31 19.62
CA LYS A 158 -5.68 4.51 19.23
C LYS A 158 -4.78 5.73 19.07
N ASN A 159 -3.80 5.90 19.96
CA ASN A 159 -2.86 7.02 19.90
C ASN A 159 -1.74 6.80 18.87
N ALA A 160 -1.23 5.57 18.73
CA ALA A 160 -0.18 5.23 17.79
C ALA A 160 -0.67 5.10 16.33
N ALA A 161 -1.98 4.93 16.10
CA ALA A 161 -2.56 4.80 14.77
C ALA A 161 -2.74 6.15 14.05
N LEU A 162 -2.68 7.29 14.75
CA LEU A 162 -2.85 8.60 14.12
C LEU A 162 -1.84 8.84 12.98
N PRO A 163 -0.51 8.64 13.17
CA PRO A 163 0.45 8.79 12.08
C PRO A 163 0.28 7.72 10.99
N LEU A 164 -0.26 6.55 11.34
CA LEU A 164 -0.53 5.49 10.36
C LEU A 164 -1.63 5.90 9.39
N LEU A 165 -2.68 6.58 9.87
CA LEU A 165 -3.77 7.07 9.01
C LEU A 165 -3.27 8.04 7.93
N THR A 166 -2.34 8.94 8.28
CA THR A 166 -1.70 9.84 7.31
C THR A 166 -0.94 9.06 6.24
N LEU A 167 -0.24 7.98 6.62
CA LEU A 167 0.54 7.16 5.69
C LEU A 167 -0.32 6.31 4.77
N ILE A 168 -1.48 5.83 5.26
CA ILE A 168 -2.47 5.14 4.42
C ILE A 168 -2.98 6.10 3.34
N GLY A 169 -3.17 7.37 3.69
CA GLY A 169 -3.58 8.40 2.74
C GLY A 169 -2.59 8.60 1.59
N LEU A 170 -1.30 8.68 1.92
CA LEU A 170 -0.22 8.83 0.93
C LEU A 170 0.10 7.53 0.16
N GLN A 171 -0.39 6.37 0.62
CA GLN A 171 -0.05 5.06 0.07
C GLN A 171 -0.53 4.88 -1.39
N VAL A 172 -1.61 5.53 -1.78
CA VAL A 172 -2.22 5.27 -3.08
C VAL A 172 -1.30 5.69 -4.24
N GLY A 173 -0.55 6.79 -4.09
CA GLY A 173 0.49 7.17 -5.05
C GLY A 173 1.64 6.17 -5.16
N ASN A 174 2.10 5.65 -4.01
CA ASN A 174 3.17 4.63 -3.98
C ASN A 174 2.74 3.34 -4.67
N THR A 175 1.44 3.02 -4.59
CA THR A 175 0.90 1.79 -5.16
C THR A 175 0.90 1.84 -6.70
N VAL A 176 0.67 3.00 -7.30
CA VAL A 176 0.76 3.18 -8.77
C VAL A 176 2.19 2.92 -9.27
N SER A 177 3.19 3.51 -8.61
CA SER A 177 4.60 3.34 -9.00
C SER A 177 5.08 1.89 -8.82
N GLY A 178 4.77 1.28 -7.67
CA GLY A 178 5.14 -0.11 -7.38
C GLY A 178 4.40 -1.13 -8.24
N ALA A 179 3.15 -0.85 -8.63
CA ALA A 179 2.36 -1.73 -9.48
C ALA A 179 2.98 -1.94 -10.86
N VAL A 180 3.66 -0.93 -11.43
CA VAL A 180 4.34 -1.09 -12.73
C VAL A 180 5.31 -2.26 -12.70
N LEU A 181 6.25 -2.26 -11.77
CA LEU A 181 7.27 -3.32 -11.69
C LEU A 181 6.65 -4.68 -11.36
N VAL A 182 5.71 -4.71 -10.42
CA VAL A 182 5.06 -5.97 -10.00
C VAL A 182 4.23 -6.56 -11.14
N GLU A 183 3.46 -5.75 -11.87
CA GLU A 183 2.69 -6.23 -13.02
C GLU A 183 3.59 -6.74 -14.14
N THR A 184 4.73 -6.11 -14.38
CA THR A 184 5.72 -6.59 -15.36
C THR A 184 6.27 -7.96 -14.97
N ILE A 185 6.71 -8.13 -13.72
CA ILE A 185 7.38 -9.36 -13.25
C ILE A 185 6.43 -10.55 -13.23
N PHE A 186 5.20 -10.34 -12.75
CA PHE A 186 4.17 -11.37 -12.71
C PHE A 186 3.38 -11.46 -14.03
N ALA A 187 3.83 -10.75 -15.08
CA ALA A 187 3.21 -10.65 -16.40
C ALA A 187 1.69 -10.36 -16.34
N ARG A 188 1.26 -9.54 -15.37
CA ARG A 188 -0.14 -9.16 -15.22
C ARG A 188 -0.53 -8.10 -16.23
N SER A 189 -1.70 -8.25 -16.84
CA SER A 189 -2.25 -7.27 -17.79
C SER A 189 -2.89 -6.09 -17.06
N GLY A 190 -2.10 -5.31 -16.33
CA GLY A 190 -2.55 -4.06 -15.69
C GLY A 190 -2.10 -2.82 -16.44
N VAL A 191 -2.45 -1.65 -15.89
CA VAL A 191 -2.14 -0.32 -16.42
C VAL A 191 -0.64 -0.03 -16.32
N GLY A 192 0.02 -0.49 -15.27
CA GLY A 192 1.45 -0.28 -15.09
C GLY A 192 2.27 -1.01 -16.15
N ARG A 193 1.93 -2.27 -16.44
CA ARG A 193 2.54 -2.99 -17.56
C ARG A 193 2.20 -2.36 -18.92
N LEU A 194 0.95 -1.91 -19.12
CA LEU A 194 0.57 -1.18 -20.35
C LEU A 194 1.42 0.09 -20.54
N ALA A 195 1.71 0.82 -19.45
CA ALA A 195 2.57 2.00 -19.48
C ALA A 195 3.99 1.65 -19.93
N GLN A 196 4.57 0.60 -19.36
CA GLN A 196 5.90 0.13 -19.73
C GLN A 196 5.95 -0.25 -21.22
N GLU A 197 4.98 -1.03 -21.70
CA GLU A 197 4.89 -1.47 -23.10
C GLU A 197 4.74 -0.26 -24.04
N ALA A 198 3.91 0.72 -23.67
CA ALA A 198 3.71 1.94 -24.45
C ALA A 198 4.99 2.80 -24.54
N VAL A 199 5.73 2.95 -23.44
CA VAL A 199 7.02 3.66 -23.43
C VAL A 199 8.03 2.96 -24.33
N LEU A 200 8.16 1.64 -24.22
CA LEU A 200 9.11 0.86 -25.03
C LEU A 200 8.79 0.89 -26.52
N ARG A 201 7.50 0.95 -26.87
CA ARG A 201 7.04 1.00 -28.27
C ARG A 201 6.79 2.42 -28.80
N GLN A 202 7.14 3.44 -28.02
CA GLN A 202 6.92 4.85 -28.36
C GLN A 202 5.44 5.16 -28.72
N ASP A 203 4.49 4.51 -28.05
CA ASP A 203 3.05 4.73 -28.23
C ASP A 203 2.59 5.96 -27.44
N ILE A 204 2.90 7.15 -27.97
CA ILE A 204 2.69 8.44 -27.31
C ILE A 204 1.24 8.66 -26.82
N PRO A 205 0.19 8.34 -27.61
CA PRO A 205 -1.19 8.47 -27.13
C PRO A 205 -1.47 7.68 -25.85
N VAL A 206 -1.00 6.44 -25.78
CA VAL A 206 -1.19 5.58 -24.59
C VAL A 206 -0.42 6.12 -23.39
N VAL A 207 0.84 6.55 -23.58
CA VAL A 207 1.65 7.12 -22.50
C VAL A 207 0.99 8.37 -21.93
N LEU A 208 0.56 9.31 -22.78
CA LEU A 208 -0.10 10.54 -22.34
C LEU A 208 -1.40 10.26 -21.58
N ALA A 209 -2.21 9.32 -22.07
CA ALA A 209 -3.45 8.93 -21.41
C ALA A 209 -3.20 8.34 -20.02
N ILE A 210 -2.24 7.41 -19.91
CA ILE A 210 -1.90 6.79 -18.62
C ILE A 210 -1.38 7.83 -17.63
N VAL A 211 -0.49 8.75 -18.07
CA VAL A 211 0.03 9.81 -17.21
C VAL A 211 -1.10 10.74 -16.75
N ALA A 212 -1.98 11.17 -17.66
CA ALA A 212 -3.10 12.04 -17.33
C ALA A 212 -4.09 11.38 -16.34
N VAL A 213 -4.48 10.13 -16.61
CA VAL A 213 -5.39 9.36 -15.74
C VAL A 213 -4.75 9.08 -14.38
N SER A 214 -3.46 8.73 -14.34
CA SER A 214 -2.75 8.49 -13.08
C SER A 214 -2.63 9.76 -12.24
N ALA A 215 -2.34 10.91 -12.88
CA ALA A 215 -2.31 12.21 -12.20
C ALA A 215 -3.69 12.60 -11.66
N ALA A 216 -4.75 12.46 -12.45
CA ALA A 216 -6.12 12.72 -12.02
C ALA A 216 -6.52 11.81 -10.86
N ALA A 217 -6.24 10.51 -10.95
CA ALA A 217 -6.51 9.54 -9.89
C ALA A 217 -5.74 9.89 -8.61
N PHE A 218 -4.47 10.27 -8.73
CA PHE A 218 -3.66 10.70 -7.57
C PHE A 218 -4.28 11.93 -6.89
N VAL A 219 -4.69 12.95 -7.64
CA VAL A 219 -5.34 14.15 -7.08
C VAL A 219 -6.65 13.79 -6.40
N VAL A 220 -7.52 12.99 -7.05
CA VAL A 220 -8.81 12.57 -6.48
C VAL A 220 -8.61 11.81 -5.18
N VAL A 221 -7.63 10.91 -5.13
CA VAL A 221 -7.38 10.12 -3.93
C VAL A 221 -6.83 10.99 -2.80
N ASN A 222 -5.86 11.88 -3.06
CA ASN A 222 -5.37 12.79 -2.03
C ASN A 222 -6.51 13.69 -1.52
N LEU A 223 -7.38 14.18 -2.41
CA LEU A 223 -8.55 14.95 -2.01
C LEU A 223 -9.49 14.14 -1.09
N ILE A 224 -9.76 12.87 -1.42
CA ILE A 224 -10.57 11.99 -0.56
C ILE A 224 -9.92 11.83 0.81
N VAL A 225 -8.60 11.61 0.85
CA VAL A 225 -7.83 11.47 2.09
C VAL A 225 -7.90 12.74 2.93
N ASP A 226 -7.68 13.89 2.30
CA ASP A 226 -7.71 15.20 2.96
C ASP A 226 -9.12 15.51 3.51
N LEU A 227 -10.18 15.12 2.80
CA LEU A 227 -11.56 15.26 3.27
C LEU A 227 -11.92 14.28 4.40
N LEU A 228 -11.32 13.08 4.41
CA LEU A 228 -11.47 12.12 5.51
C LEU A 228 -10.68 12.53 6.75
N TYR A 229 -9.62 13.31 6.59
CA TYR A 229 -8.69 13.66 7.66
C TYR A 229 -9.38 14.36 8.86
N PRO A 230 -10.27 15.36 8.68
CA PRO A 230 -11.01 15.97 9.79
C PRO A 230 -11.99 15.02 10.49
N ALA A 231 -12.54 14.03 9.78
CA ALA A 231 -13.43 13.02 10.36
C ALA A 231 -12.65 11.97 11.16
N LEU A 232 -11.39 11.72 10.79
CA LEU A 232 -10.51 10.75 11.42
C LEU A 232 -9.70 11.35 12.61
N ASP A 233 -9.39 12.64 12.57
CA ASP A 233 -8.69 13.34 13.65
C ASP A 233 -9.52 14.54 14.21
N PRO A 234 -10.32 14.31 15.28
CA PRO A 234 -11.12 15.36 15.91
C PRO A 234 -10.31 16.44 16.64
N ARG A 235 -8.96 16.35 16.72
CA ARG A 235 -8.14 17.39 17.39
C ARG A 235 -7.93 18.64 16.52
N ILE A 236 -8.07 18.52 15.20
CA ILE A 236 -7.88 19.64 14.26
C ILE A 236 -9.06 20.62 14.31
N ALA A 237 -10.24 20.15 14.75
CA ALA A 237 -11.44 20.96 14.89
C ALA A 237 -11.40 21.93 16.09
N HIS A 238 -10.40 21.83 16.98
CA HIS A 238 -10.30 22.64 18.21
C HIS A 238 -8.95 23.36 18.31
N MET A 239 -8.53 24.08 17.27
CA MET A 239 -7.67 25.24 17.52
C MET A 239 -8.56 26.38 18.02
N PRO A 240 -8.33 26.95 19.23
CA PRO A 240 -9.00 28.18 19.63
C PRO A 240 -8.66 29.24 18.59
N LYS A 241 -9.67 29.92 18.05
CA LYS A 241 -9.44 31.14 17.29
C LYS A 241 -8.61 32.07 18.18
N VAL A 242 -7.36 32.32 17.80
CA VAL A 242 -6.57 33.38 18.42
C VAL A 242 -7.27 34.68 18.04
N SER A 243 -7.95 35.25 19.03
CA SER A 243 -8.46 36.62 18.99
C SER A 243 -7.32 37.60 19.27
#